data_AF-N9PCD2-F1
#
_entry.id   AF-N9PCD2-F1
#
_cell.length_a   1.000
_cell.length_b   1.000
_cell.length_c   1.000
_cell.angle_alpha   90.00
_cell.angle_beta   90.00
_cell.angle_gamma   90.00
#
_symmetry.space_group_name_H-M   'P 1'
#
loop_
_entity.id
_entity.type
_entity.pdbx_description
1 polymer ?
#
loop_
_entity_poly.entity_id
_entity_poly.type
_entity_poly.pdbx_seq_one_letter_code
_entity_poly.pdbx_strand_id
1 'polypeptide(L)'
;MSNTYRDLTWSEWVRKNSKELKNDLELLEKRWSEVQIGSSEKGRAIWVQWLLTTNHRDLRDQATKVLSIYARKDPGSFFEMAINSLDITDPYVPERTFAAAYGAILSADFIDAEKINRNVCGFAKKIIENCFIPNAQYSTTHTILREYLLGTINYALTVNQNFINQEYLGYCQKPYEHLPNLFESLPEVDEAQLMEVKQSALRMDFNNYTIGRLTTDRANYDDSHPDYVQTRRTILKRMIQLGYEPEKFQEIDRNIGSSSYYDRDVKIDRYGKKYSWIAFYEMYGWKVDRELLDNWRSNERCSDVSIDPTFPKVANSWSPELIDIFTDTPKDIGEWIVNGPTPNYLDILETQQFSQADKWILLTGFIQEDSKDDYREIFTFMRGFFVANENIPTIREFVSNKDYLGNNALPRIPENHYKYAGEMVLGNPFLELNNNVSSRMNFDEWDSSSFSIEVPVQSYSWESYHSSLNQAGGIDFPNPEICQSMNLRYQNGEPDLYDDKGLASVFRTLSSTTNNLKGSVSYLRKDLFENYLDDTNQTFIWILWGERNQQYEGYSQGKDDIHQYFKDGNYLHKSIFIWENHKIVKI
;
A
#
# COMPACT_ATOMS: atom_id res chain seq x y z
N MET A 1 30.09 8.72 17.33
CA MET A 1 30.11 9.87 16.40
C MET A 1 28.76 10.58 16.54
N SER A 2 28.69 11.91 16.66
CA SER A 2 27.38 12.58 16.76
C SER A 2 26.65 12.56 15.42
N ASN A 3 25.32 12.60 15.45
CA ASN A 3 24.48 12.71 14.26
C ASN A 3 24.83 13.93 13.41
N THR A 4 25.05 15.07 14.07
CA THR A 4 25.49 16.32 13.43
C THR A 4 26.75 16.14 12.60
N TYR A 5 27.80 15.54 13.21
CA TYR A 5 29.06 15.35 12.52
C TYR A 5 28.92 14.37 11.36
N ARG A 6 28.22 13.24 11.56
CA ARG A 6 27.95 12.27 10.48
C ARG A 6 27.22 12.94 9.32
N ASP A 7 26.19 13.73 9.61
CA ASP A 7 25.38 14.33 8.55
C ASP A 7 26.16 15.39 7.77
N LEU A 8 26.92 16.25 8.45
CA LEU A 8 27.78 17.26 7.81
C LEU A 8 28.96 16.68 7.03
N THR A 9 29.31 15.41 7.24
CA THR A 9 30.43 14.74 6.58
C THR A 9 29.94 13.65 5.63
N TRP A 10 29.58 12.49 6.19
CA TRP A 10 29.16 11.30 5.45
C TRP A 10 27.85 11.50 4.68
N SER A 11 26.76 11.92 5.34
CA SER A 11 25.45 12.05 4.65
C SER A 11 25.51 13.12 3.55
N GLU A 12 26.25 14.20 3.79
CA GLU A 12 26.51 15.22 2.77
C GLU A 12 27.37 14.73 1.61
N TRP A 13 28.39 13.91 1.88
CA TRP A 13 29.15 13.25 0.83
C TRP A 13 28.25 12.32 0.01
N VAL A 14 27.41 11.51 0.65
CA VAL A 14 26.43 10.65 -0.02
C VAL A 14 25.50 11.48 -0.90
N ARG A 15 24.94 12.58 -0.39
CA ARG A 15 24.05 13.46 -1.14
C ARG A 15 24.73 14.07 -2.38
N LYS A 16 25.97 14.56 -2.23
CA LYS A 16 26.73 15.18 -3.34
C LYS A 16 27.13 14.18 -4.43
N ASN A 17 27.28 12.92 -4.07
CA ASN A 17 27.64 11.83 -5.00
C ASN A 17 26.43 10.95 -5.35
N SER A 18 25.20 11.43 -5.12
CA SER A 18 23.98 10.61 -5.23
C SER A 18 23.81 9.95 -6.60
N LYS A 19 24.24 10.60 -7.68
CA LYS A 19 24.16 10.06 -9.04
C LYS A 19 25.05 8.82 -9.23
N GLU A 20 26.30 8.87 -8.79
CA GLU A 20 27.23 7.74 -8.89
C GLU A 20 26.78 6.59 -7.97
N LEU A 21 26.38 6.93 -6.74
CA LEU A 21 25.88 5.95 -5.78
C LEU A 21 24.58 5.29 -6.24
N LYS A 22 23.70 6.03 -6.94
CA LYS A 22 22.49 5.45 -7.54
C LYS A 22 22.85 4.42 -8.62
N ASN A 23 23.82 4.72 -9.48
CA ASN A 23 24.31 3.74 -10.48
C ASN A 23 24.89 2.49 -9.81
N ASP A 24 25.66 2.65 -8.73
CA ASP A 24 26.22 1.53 -7.97
C ASP A 24 25.09 0.66 -7.37
N LEU A 25 24.05 1.28 -6.83
CA LEU A 25 22.90 0.57 -6.28
C LEU A 25 22.09 -0.15 -7.36
N GLU A 26 21.86 0.46 -8.53
CA GLU A 26 21.18 -0.19 -9.67
C GLU A 26 21.98 -1.40 -10.18
N LEU A 27 23.31 -1.29 -10.21
CA LEU A 27 24.20 -2.40 -10.55
C LEU A 27 24.11 -3.54 -9.52
N LEU A 28 24.10 -3.21 -8.23
CA LEU A 28 23.92 -4.18 -7.15
C LEU A 28 22.55 -4.83 -7.19
N GLU A 29 21.49 -4.06 -7.41
CA GLU A 29 20.12 -4.57 -7.58
C GLU A 29 20.08 -5.65 -8.66
N LYS A 30 20.60 -5.34 -9.85
CA LYS A 30 20.64 -6.29 -10.96
C LYS A 30 21.45 -7.54 -10.60
N ARG A 31 22.67 -7.35 -10.10
CA ARG A 31 23.59 -8.44 -9.77
C ARG A 31 23.02 -9.38 -8.71
N TRP A 32 22.48 -8.83 -7.61
CA TRP A 32 21.95 -9.62 -6.51
C TRP A 32 20.59 -10.26 -6.81
N SER A 33 19.87 -9.75 -7.81
CA SER A 33 18.65 -10.39 -8.33
C SER A 33 18.96 -11.62 -9.18
N GLU A 34 20.06 -11.61 -9.94
CA GLU A 34 20.41 -12.66 -10.91
C GLU A 34 21.33 -13.75 -10.34
N VAL A 35 22.17 -13.40 -9.37
CA VAL A 35 23.26 -14.29 -8.89
C VAL A 35 23.00 -14.75 -7.45
N GLN A 36 23.39 -15.98 -7.13
CA GLN A 36 23.43 -16.44 -5.74
C GLN A 36 24.49 -15.65 -4.97
N ILE A 37 24.07 -15.01 -3.88
CA ILE A 37 24.94 -14.26 -2.98
C ILE A 37 25.05 -14.97 -1.64
N GLY A 38 26.06 -14.60 -0.86
CA GLY A 38 26.27 -15.12 0.49
C GLY A 38 27.11 -14.16 1.31
N SER A 39 27.75 -14.69 2.36
CA SER A 39 28.46 -13.90 3.38
C SER A 39 29.58 -12.99 2.83
N SER A 40 30.14 -13.28 1.66
CA SER A 40 31.15 -12.43 1.00
C SER A 40 30.61 -11.04 0.63
N GLU A 41 29.29 -10.90 0.45
CA GLU A 41 28.65 -9.63 0.11
C GLU A 41 28.25 -8.81 1.36
N LYS A 42 28.42 -9.36 2.58
CA LYS A 42 28.08 -8.69 3.85
C LYS A 42 28.72 -7.29 3.96
N GLY A 43 29.97 -7.14 3.53
CA GLY A 43 30.65 -5.84 3.53
C GLY A 43 29.97 -4.80 2.62
N ARG A 44 29.47 -5.22 1.45
CA ARG A 44 28.72 -4.35 0.55
C ARG A 44 27.33 -4.04 1.12
N ALA A 45 26.66 -5.01 1.74
CA ALA A 45 25.39 -4.78 2.41
C ALA A 45 25.52 -3.74 3.53
N ILE A 46 26.58 -3.82 4.35
CA ILE A 46 26.89 -2.81 5.37
C ILE A 46 27.15 -1.44 4.73
N TRP A 47 27.89 -1.39 3.61
CA TRP A 47 28.11 -0.13 2.89
C TRP A 47 26.79 0.47 2.39
N VAL A 48 25.89 -0.33 1.81
CA VAL A 48 24.55 0.11 1.40
C VAL A 48 23.72 0.58 2.61
N GLN A 49 23.78 -0.12 3.75
CA GLN A 49 23.09 0.28 4.98
C GLN A 49 23.53 1.68 5.45
N TRP A 50 24.81 2.02 5.34
CA TRP A 50 25.30 3.36 5.66
C TRP A 50 24.84 4.45 4.69
N LEU A 51 24.35 4.12 3.50
CA LEU A 51 23.73 5.09 2.59
C LEU A 51 22.35 5.54 3.09
N LEU A 52 21.70 4.78 3.99
CA LEU A 52 20.37 5.09 4.53
C LEU A 52 20.32 6.39 5.36
N THR A 53 21.47 6.92 5.77
CA THR A 53 21.57 8.19 6.51
C THR A 53 21.25 9.40 5.63
N THR A 54 21.19 9.23 4.31
CA THR A 54 20.95 10.32 3.36
C THR A 54 19.57 10.96 3.51
N ASN A 55 19.52 12.26 3.23
CA ASN A 55 18.30 13.05 3.06
C ASN A 55 17.80 13.05 1.60
N HIS A 56 18.46 12.32 0.69
CA HIS A 56 18.00 12.10 -0.68
C HIS A 56 17.03 10.91 -0.72
N ARG A 57 15.73 11.18 -0.87
CA ARG A 57 14.67 10.17 -0.72
C ARG A 57 14.83 9.00 -1.70
N ASP A 58 14.99 9.30 -3.00
CA ASP A 58 15.09 8.23 -4.01
C ASP A 58 16.32 7.34 -3.81
N LEU A 59 17.46 7.90 -3.39
CA LEU A 59 18.66 7.12 -3.10
C LEU A 59 18.47 6.23 -1.88
N ARG A 60 17.79 6.73 -0.83
CA ARG A 60 17.46 5.93 0.37
C ARG A 60 16.46 4.82 0.04
N ASP A 61 15.47 5.09 -0.79
CA ASP A 61 14.49 4.09 -1.26
C ASP A 61 15.19 3.00 -2.09
N GLN A 62 16.08 3.39 -3.01
CA GLN A 62 16.88 2.45 -3.80
C GLN A 62 17.80 1.60 -2.92
N ALA A 63 18.45 2.18 -1.92
CA ALA A 63 19.26 1.44 -0.95
C ALA A 63 18.39 0.45 -0.14
N THR A 64 17.18 0.85 0.25
CA THR A 64 16.22 -0.03 0.93
C THR A 64 15.85 -1.23 0.06
N LYS A 65 15.61 -1.02 -1.24
CA LYS A 65 15.32 -2.09 -2.22
C LYS A 65 16.47 -3.08 -2.38
N VAL A 66 17.68 -2.58 -2.51
CA VAL A 66 18.89 -3.41 -2.65
C VAL A 66 19.11 -4.25 -1.39
N LEU A 67 18.87 -3.66 -0.21
CA LEU A 67 18.94 -4.38 1.06
C LEU A 67 17.85 -5.45 1.20
N SER A 68 16.63 -5.22 0.71
CA SER A 68 15.55 -6.22 0.78
C SER A 68 15.86 -7.44 -0.12
N ILE A 69 16.50 -7.22 -1.28
CA ILE A 69 17.00 -8.31 -2.13
C ILE A 69 18.05 -9.13 -1.36
N TYR A 70 19.01 -8.47 -0.71
CA TYR A 70 20.01 -9.16 0.11
C TYR A 70 19.36 -9.97 1.24
N ALA A 71 18.40 -9.37 1.94
CA ALA A 71 17.68 -9.99 3.06
C ALA A 71 16.94 -11.27 2.65
N ARG A 72 16.40 -11.35 1.43
CA ARG A 72 15.79 -12.60 0.91
C ARG A 72 16.83 -13.69 0.64
N LYS A 73 17.98 -13.32 0.09
CA LYS A 73 19.02 -14.28 -0.30
C LYS A 73 19.82 -14.83 0.88
N ASP A 74 20.15 -13.98 1.86
CA ASP A 74 20.90 -14.33 3.08
C ASP A 74 20.23 -13.74 4.35
N PRO A 75 19.05 -14.27 4.74
CA PRO A 75 18.27 -13.72 5.85
C PRO A 75 18.99 -13.80 7.19
N GLY A 76 19.79 -14.85 7.44
CA GLY A 76 20.53 -15.00 8.69
C GLY A 76 21.51 -13.85 8.93
N SER A 77 22.37 -13.56 7.95
CA SER A 77 23.33 -12.45 8.05
C SER A 77 22.62 -11.09 8.07
N PHE A 78 21.54 -10.93 7.30
CA PHE A 78 20.81 -9.66 7.25
C PHE A 78 20.06 -9.36 8.55
N PHE A 79 19.38 -10.35 9.15
CA PHE A 79 18.67 -10.17 10.41
C PHE A 79 19.62 -9.83 11.56
N GLU A 80 20.83 -10.41 11.58
CA GLU A 80 21.89 -9.96 12.49
C GLU A 80 22.26 -8.50 12.26
N MET A 81 22.46 -8.11 11.00
CA MET A 81 22.76 -6.72 10.61
C MET A 81 21.61 -5.75 10.98
N ALA A 82 20.36 -6.19 10.93
CA ALA A 82 19.19 -5.42 11.36
C ALA A 82 19.18 -5.18 12.87
N ILE A 83 19.42 -6.21 13.69
CA ILE A 83 19.56 -6.03 15.14
C ILE A 83 20.71 -5.08 15.48
N ASN A 84 21.88 -5.25 14.84
CA ASN A 84 23.04 -4.37 15.06
C ASN A 84 22.77 -2.92 14.63
N SER A 85 21.83 -2.68 13.72
CA SER A 85 21.47 -1.33 13.28
C SER A 85 20.76 -0.50 14.36
N LEU A 86 20.21 -1.15 15.40
CA LEU A 86 19.59 -0.46 16.54
C LEU A 86 20.59 0.38 17.34
N ASP A 87 21.89 0.06 17.28
CA ASP A 87 22.97 0.88 17.87
C ASP A 87 23.26 2.18 17.10
N ILE A 88 22.73 2.32 15.88
CA ILE A 88 23.00 3.49 15.05
C ILE A 88 22.07 4.62 15.45
N THR A 89 22.67 5.74 15.87
CA THR A 89 21.94 6.89 16.44
C THR A 89 21.12 7.71 15.42
N ASP A 90 21.14 7.36 14.13
CA ASP A 90 20.27 7.93 13.08
C ASP A 90 19.06 7.02 12.87
N PRO A 91 17.85 7.38 13.31
CA PRO A 91 16.68 6.50 13.21
C PRO A 91 16.31 6.08 11.79
N TYR A 92 16.72 6.80 10.73
CA TYR A 92 16.50 6.34 9.35
C TYR A 92 17.19 5.01 9.03
N VAL A 93 18.33 4.72 9.68
CA VAL A 93 19.09 3.49 9.41
C VAL A 93 18.37 2.24 9.93
N PRO A 94 18.02 2.12 11.23
CA PRO A 94 17.23 1.00 11.68
C PRO A 94 15.84 1.00 11.04
N GLU A 95 15.14 2.14 10.89
CA GLU A 95 13.83 2.19 10.21
C GLU A 95 13.89 1.50 8.84
N ARG A 96 14.82 1.89 7.96
CA ARG A 96 14.91 1.33 6.62
C ARG A 96 15.56 -0.05 6.56
N THR A 97 16.41 -0.41 7.53
CA THR A 97 16.93 -1.78 7.61
C THR A 97 15.82 -2.76 7.99
N PHE A 98 14.97 -2.41 8.97
CA PHE A 98 13.81 -3.22 9.34
C PHE A 98 12.72 -3.19 8.26
N ALA A 99 12.55 -2.08 7.54
CA ALA A 99 11.71 -2.04 6.34
C ALA A 99 12.17 -3.10 5.32
N ALA A 100 13.46 -3.12 4.99
CA ALA A 100 14.03 -4.09 4.07
C ALA A 100 13.89 -5.55 4.56
N ALA A 101 14.06 -5.80 5.87
CA ALA A 101 13.82 -7.13 6.47
C ALA A 101 12.36 -7.56 6.30
N TYR A 102 11.42 -6.68 6.67
CA TYR A 102 10.00 -6.98 6.62
C TYR A 102 9.49 -7.14 5.19
N GLY A 103 9.91 -6.27 4.27
CA GLY A 103 9.62 -6.41 2.84
C GLY A 103 10.14 -7.71 2.25
N ALA A 104 11.34 -8.14 2.65
CA ALA A 104 11.90 -9.44 2.25
C ALA A 104 11.06 -10.63 2.74
N ILE A 105 10.58 -10.56 3.99
CA ILE A 105 9.70 -11.57 4.58
C ILE A 105 8.38 -11.67 3.82
N LEU A 106 7.76 -10.53 3.51
CA LEU A 106 6.46 -10.47 2.84
C LEU A 106 6.50 -10.83 1.35
N SER A 107 7.61 -10.57 0.66
CA SER A 107 7.78 -10.78 -0.79
C SER A 107 8.57 -12.06 -1.13
N ALA A 108 8.75 -12.97 -0.19
CA ALA A 108 9.53 -14.18 -0.38
C ALA A 108 8.80 -15.18 -1.29
N ASP A 109 9.49 -15.68 -2.31
CA ASP A 109 9.03 -16.86 -3.05
C ASP A 109 9.14 -18.12 -2.18
N PHE A 110 8.69 -19.27 -2.69
CA PHE A 110 8.72 -20.53 -1.94
C PHE A 110 10.13 -20.95 -1.47
N ILE A 111 11.18 -20.63 -2.24
CA ILE A 111 12.56 -20.99 -1.92
C ILE A 111 13.12 -20.06 -0.84
N ASP A 112 12.94 -18.76 -1.03
CA ASP A 112 13.40 -17.74 -0.09
C ASP A 112 12.61 -17.84 1.24
N ALA A 113 11.31 -18.18 1.20
CA ALA A 113 10.47 -18.38 2.38
C ALA A 113 10.99 -19.52 3.27
N GLU A 114 11.51 -20.61 2.70
CA GLU A 114 12.11 -21.68 3.49
C GLU A 114 13.31 -21.18 4.32
N LYS A 115 14.18 -20.38 3.70
CA LYS A 115 15.33 -19.78 4.40
C LYS A 115 14.90 -18.78 5.45
N ILE A 116 13.91 -17.94 5.13
CA ILE A 116 13.36 -16.94 6.06
C ILE A 116 12.73 -17.63 7.27
N ASN A 117 11.89 -18.64 7.06
CA ASN A 117 11.19 -19.36 8.14
C ASN A 117 12.16 -20.01 9.14
N ARG A 118 13.31 -20.49 8.68
CA ARG A 118 14.37 -21.03 9.57
C ARG A 118 15.01 -19.97 10.48
N ASN A 119 14.95 -18.69 10.10
CA ASN A 119 15.65 -17.59 10.81
C ASN A 119 14.69 -16.62 11.52
N VAL A 120 13.46 -16.46 11.04
CA VAL A 120 12.55 -15.37 11.45
C VAL A 120 12.12 -15.46 12.91
N CYS A 121 11.91 -16.67 13.44
CA CYS A 121 11.57 -16.84 14.87
C CYS A 121 12.70 -16.39 15.80
N GLY A 122 13.96 -16.70 15.45
CA GLY A 122 15.12 -16.23 16.20
C GLY A 122 15.31 -14.72 16.10
N PHE A 123 15.01 -14.15 14.92
CA PHE A 123 15.03 -12.71 14.70
C PHE A 123 13.93 -11.99 15.51
N ALA A 124 12.69 -12.46 15.45
CA ALA A 124 11.57 -11.92 16.21
C ALA A 124 11.82 -11.96 17.72
N LYS A 125 12.39 -13.06 18.23
CA LYS A 125 12.80 -13.13 19.65
C LYS A 125 13.79 -12.02 20.02
N LYS A 126 14.83 -11.81 19.19
CA LYS A 126 15.79 -10.70 19.41
C LYS A 126 15.12 -9.33 19.34
N ILE A 127 14.17 -9.12 18.43
CA ILE A 127 13.39 -7.86 18.37
C ILE A 127 12.68 -7.63 19.70
N ILE A 128 11.98 -8.63 20.23
CA ILE A 128 11.23 -8.51 21.49
C ILE A 128 12.19 -8.17 22.64
N GLU A 129 13.28 -8.92 22.77
CA GLU A 129 14.30 -8.74 23.82
C GLU A 129 14.99 -7.36 23.76
N ASN A 130 15.16 -6.78 22.57
CA ASN A 130 15.87 -5.51 22.40
C ASN A 130 14.95 -4.27 22.44
N CYS A 131 13.67 -4.42 22.09
CA CYS A 131 12.77 -3.29 21.85
C CYS A 131 11.50 -3.27 22.70
N PHE A 132 11.02 -4.41 23.21
CA PHE A 132 9.70 -4.48 23.83
C PHE A 132 9.70 -4.88 25.31
N ILE A 133 10.72 -5.57 25.82
CA ILE A 133 10.75 -5.91 27.26
C ILE A 133 10.85 -4.66 28.16
N PRO A 134 10.47 -4.75 29.45
CA PRO A 134 10.66 -3.65 30.39
C PRO A 134 12.12 -3.15 30.41
N ASN A 135 12.31 -1.83 30.31
CA ASN A 135 13.62 -1.19 30.21
C ASN A 135 14.47 -1.65 29.00
N ALA A 136 13.82 -2.10 27.93
CA ALA A 136 14.50 -2.44 26.67
C ALA A 136 15.41 -1.29 26.21
N GLN A 137 16.68 -1.63 25.92
CA GLN A 137 17.71 -0.65 25.55
C GLN A 137 17.34 0.15 24.30
N TYR A 138 16.65 -0.48 23.34
CA TYR A 138 16.30 0.12 22.06
C TYR A 138 14.79 0.28 21.91
N SER A 139 14.08 0.50 23.02
CA SER A 139 12.66 0.86 22.99
C SER A 139 12.44 2.10 22.13
N THR A 140 11.35 2.14 21.36
CA THR A 140 11.04 3.26 20.47
C THR A 140 9.55 3.51 20.41
N THR A 141 9.16 4.79 20.28
CA THR A 141 7.81 5.21 19.89
C THR A 141 7.71 5.61 18.42
N HIS A 142 8.75 5.37 17.64
CA HIS A 142 8.74 5.64 16.22
C HIS A 142 7.73 4.72 15.50
N THR A 143 6.58 5.27 15.12
CA THR A 143 5.43 4.48 14.65
C THR A 143 5.77 3.53 13.49
N ILE A 144 6.49 4.00 12.47
CA ILE A 144 6.83 3.20 11.28
C ILE A 144 7.82 2.07 11.59
N LEU A 145 8.92 2.36 12.29
CA LEU A 145 9.86 1.33 12.74
C LEU A 145 9.15 0.28 13.60
N ARG A 146 8.32 0.69 14.57
CA ARG A 146 7.61 -0.24 15.44
C ARG A 146 6.67 -1.16 14.66
N GLU A 147 6.00 -0.66 13.62
CA GLU A 147 5.18 -1.49 12.73
C GLU A 147 6.01 -2.56 12.00
N TYR A 148 7.21 -2.24 11.51
CA TYR A 148 8.10 -3.25 10.91
C TYR A 148 8.52 -4.32 11.93
N LEU A 149 8.79 -3.92 13.17
CA LEU A 149 9.11 -4.85 14.26
C LEU A 149 7.94 -5.78 14.58
N LEU A 150 6.75 -5.22 14.78
CA LEU A 150 5.53 -5.97 15.11
C LEU A 150 5.06 -6.85 13.95
N GLY A 151 5.16 -6.37 12.71
CA GLY A 151 4.88 -7.16 11.50
C GLY A 151 5.80 -8.36 11.36
N THR A 152 7.09 -8.19 11.67
CA THR A 152 8.04 -9.31 11.71
C THR A 152 7.68 -10.33 12.80
N ILE A 153 7.28 -9.88 13.98
CA ILE A 153 6.80 -10.75 15.07
C ILE A 153 5.53 -11.51 14.64
N ASN A 154 4.57 -10.82 14.03
CA ASN A 154 3.35 -11.42 13.49
C ASN A 154 3.65 -12.53 12.49
N TYR A 155 4.55 -12.29 11.54
CA TYR A 155 4.97 -13.34 10.60
C TYR A 155 5.65 -14.51 11.32
N ALA A 156 6.50 -14.26 12.31
CA ALA A 156 7.10 -15.35 13.09
C ALA A 156 6.05 -16.22 13.81
N LEU A 157 4.93 -15.63 14.25
CA LEU A 157 3.81 -16.36 14.85
C LEU A 157 3.06 -17.23 13.83
N THR A 158 2.98 -16.83 12.55
CA THR A 158 2.40 -17.70 11.51
C THR A 158 3.29 -18.91 11.21
N VAL A 159 4.61 -18.77 11.36
CA VAL A 159 5.58 -19.85 11.18
C VAL A 159 5.60 -20.80 12.38
N ASN A 160 5.63 -20.26 13.60
CA ASN A 160 5.61 -21.07 14.82
C ASN A 160 5.04 -20.25 15.99
N GLN A 161 3.77 -20.47 16.33
CA GLN A 161 3.09 -19.75 17.43
C GLN A 161 3.77 -19.88 18.80
N ASN A 162 4.60 -20.91 19.00
CA ASN A 162 5.27 -21.19 20.27
C ASN A 162 6.76 -20.80 20.28
N PHE A 163 7.21 -19.95 19.34
CA PHE A 163 8.63 -19.56 19.30
C PHE A 163 9.06 -18.74 20.54
N ILE A 164 8.09 -18.16 21.26
CA ILE A 164 8.32 -17.38 22.47
C ILE A 164 7.15 -17.55 23.47
N ASN A 165 7.39 -17.26 24.75
CA ASN A 165 6.38 -17.32 25.80
C ASN A 165 5.37 -16.15 25.66
N GLN A 166 4.11 -16.42 26.00
CA GLN A 166 3.01 -15.45 26.02
C GLN A 166 3.30 -14.19 26.85
N GLU A 167 4.05 -14.30 27.95
CA GLU A 167 4.47 -13.13 28.74
C GLU A 167 5.22 -12.10 27.89
N TYR A 168 6.13 -12.57 27.03
CA TYR A 168 6.91 -11.70 26.14
C TYR A 168 6.06 -11.13 25.00
N LEU A 169 5.06 -11.87 24.52
CA LEU A 169 4.10 -11.35 23.54
C LEU A 169 3.21 -10.26 24.14
N GLY A 170 2.87 -10.36 25.42
CA GLY A 170 2.13 -9.32 26.15
C GLY A 170 2.84 -7.97 26.13
N TYR A 171 4.18 -7.96 26.16
CA TYR A 171 4.96 -6.72 26.03
C TYR A 171 4.90 -6.06 24.64
N CYS A 172 4.43 -6.78 23.62
CA CYS A 172 4.28 -6.30 22.25
C CYS A 172 2.90 -5.68 21.99
N GLN A 173 2.08 -5.51 23.03
CA GLN A 173 0.73 -4.93 22.92
C GLN A 173 0.70 -3.50 23.50
N LYS A 174 -0.13 -2.64 22.88
CA LYS A 174 -0.47 -1.31 23.41
C LYS A 174 -1.05 -1.45 24.84
N PRO A 175 -0.85 -0.47 25.74
CA PRO A 175 -0.30 0.88 25.53
C PRO A 175 1.22 1.02 25.71
N TYR A 176 1.98 -0.07 25.88
CA TYR A 176 3.43 -0.04 26.10
C TYR A 176 3.91 0.82 27.29
N GLU A 177 3.11 0.94 28.35
CA GLU A 177 3.44 1.72 29.57
C GLU A 177 4.72 1.28 30.26
N HIS A 178 5.14 0.03 30.06
CA HIS A 178 6.38 -0.52 30.61
C HIS A 178 7.64 -0.06 29.87
N LEU A 179 7.51 0.59 28.72
CA LEU A 179 8.65 1.11 27.95
C LEU A 179 9.06 2.51 28.42
N PRO A 180 10.37 2.84 28.41
CA PRO A 180 10.85 4.18 28.70
C PRO A 180 10.21 5.26 27.80
N ASN A 181 9.86 6.39 28.40
CA ASN A 181 9.36 7.55 27.67
C ASN A 181 10.53 8.43 27.17
N LEU A 182 10.78 8.41 25.86
CA LEU A 182 11.88 9.16 25.26
C LEU A 182 11.74 10.69 25.39
N PHE A 183 10.52 11.19 25.66
CA PHE A 183 10.27 12.62 25.80
C PHE A 183 10.44 13.16 27.23
N GLU A 184 10.64 12.29 28.23
CA GLU A 184 10.90 12.70 29.62
C GLU A 184 12.34 13.21 29.84
N SER A 185 13.29 12.78 29.01
CA SER A 185 14.71 13.11 29.13
C SER A 185 15.20 14.14 28.11
N LEU A 186 14.29 14.97 27.58
CA LEU A 186 14.65 16.02 26.64
C LEU A 186 15.47 17.13 27.31
N PRO A 187 16.40 17.76 26.57
CA PRO A 187 17.18 18.87 27.11
C PRO A 187 16.28 20.05 27.52
N GLU A 188 16.73 20.81 28.51
CA GLU A 188 16.24 22.17 28.71
C GLU A 188 16.85 23.08 27.65
N VAL A 189 15.97 23.86 27.01
CA VAL A 189 16.28 24.67 25.83
C VAL A 189 15.57 26.00 26.00
N ASP A 190 16.29 27.10 25.79
CA ASP A 190 15.69 28.44 25.86
C ASP A 190 14.74 28.70 24.68
N GLU A 191 13.84 29.68 24.85
CA GLU A 191 12.85 30.00 23.81
C GLU A 191 13.47 30.55 22.52
N ALA A 192 14.60 31.25 22.62
CA ALA A 192 15.22 31.86 21.44
C ALA A 192 15.77 30.77 20.52
N GLN A 193 16.43 29.76 21.08
CA GLN A 193 16.94 28.60 20.36
C GLN A 193 15.79 27.78 19.74
N LEU A 194 14.69 27.55 20.47
CA LEU A 194 13.52 26.86 19.91
C LEU A 194 12.91 27.63 18.73
N MET A 195 12.85 28.96 18.82
CA MET A 195 12.35 29.81 17.74
C MET A 195 13.28 29.78 16.52
N GLU A 196 14.59 29.78 16.71
CA GLU A 196 15.56 29.66 15.63
C GLU A 196 15.44 28.31 14.90
N VAL A 197 15.35 27.21 15.66
CA VAL A 197 15.15 25.86 15.11
C VAL A 197 13.83 25.78 14.35
N LYS A 198 12.74 26.31 14.92
CA LYS A 198 11.43 26.38 14.26
C LYS A 198 11.51 27.10 12.92
N GLN A 199 12.07 28.31 12.90
CA GLN A 199 12.17 29.14 11.69
C GLN A 199 13.04 28.50 10.60
N SER A 200 14.10 27.81 11.02
CA SER A 200 15.04 27.16 10.10
C SER A 200 14.49 25.85 9.54
N ALA A 201 13.90 25.00 10.37
CA ALA A 201 13.50 23.65 9.98
C ALA A 201 12.06 23.55 9.47
N LEU A 202 11.10 24.16 10.16
CA LEU A 202 9.67 23.91 9.93
C LEU A 202 9.08 24.90 8.91
N ARG A 203 8.75 24.41 7.72
CA ARG A 203 7.98 25.17 6.72
C ARG A 203 6.49 25.14 7.06
N MET A 204 5.73 26.04 6.43
CA MET A 204 4.30 26.23 6.69
C MET A 204 3.52 24.91 6.66
N ASP A 205 3.64 24.13 5.59
CA ASP A 205 2.84 22.90 5.45
C ASP A 205 3.15 21.87 6.54
N PHE A 206 4.44 21.64 6.83
CA PHE A 206 4.86 20.69 7.84
C PHE A 206 4.44 21.12 9.24
N ASN A 207 4.62 22.41 9.56
CA ASN A 207 4.20 22.97 10.86
C ASN A 207 2.68 22.89 11.01
N ASN A 208 1.93 23.33 10.01
CA ASN A 208 0.49 23.53 10.13
C ASN A 208 -0.34 22.26 9.92
N TYR A 209 -0.04 21.48 8.88
CA TYR A 209 -0.83 20.31 8.49
C TYR A 209 -0.23 19.02 9.05
N THR A 210 1.09 18.81 8.90
CA THR A 210 1.74 17.56 9.34
C THR A 210 1.83 17.46 10.87
N ILE A 211 2.35 18.46 11.57
CA ILE A 211 2.34 18.46 13.05
C ILE A 211 0.93 18.73 13.58
N GLY A 212 0.17 19.60 12.91
CA GLY A 212 -1.17 19.99 13.34
C GLY A 212 -2.14 18.82 13.52
N ARG A 213 -2.05 17.79 12.67
CA ARG A 213 -2.90 16.59 12.75
C ARG A 213 -2.58 15.67 13.94
N LEU A 214 -1.54 15.97 14.72
CA LEU A 214 -1.26 15.29 16.00
C LEU A 214 -2.04 15.88 17.19
N THR A 215 -2.90 16.85 16.92
CA THR A 215 -3.70 17.53 17.93
C THR A 215 -5.17 17.43 17.52
N THR A 216 -5.96 16.76 18.36
CA THR A 216 -7.42 16.66 18.18
C THR A 216 -8.05 18.05 18.33
N ASP A 217 -9.17 18.27 17.66
CA ASP A 217 -9.98 19.51 17.75
C ASP A 217 -9.25 20.82 17.37
N ARG A 218 -8.07 20.75 16.76
CA ARG A 218 -7.36 21.92 16.26
C ARG A 218 -7.79 22.28 14.83
N ALA A 219 -8.26 23.50 14.64
CA ALA A 219 -8.44 24.07 13.31
C ALA A 219 -7.09 24.34 12.62
N ASN A 220 -7.05 24.20 11.29
CA ASN A 220 -5.89 24.62 10.50
C ASN A 220 -5.56 26.10 10.79
N TYR A 221 -4.27 26.41 10.92
CA TYR A 221 -3.71 27.73 11.24
C TYR A 221 -3.97 28.25 12.66
N ASP A 222 -4.58 27.46 13.55
CA ASP A 222 -4.60 27.79 14.97
C ASP A 222 -3.24 27.47 15.61
N ASP A 223 -2.34 28.46 15.60
CA ASP A 223 -1.02 28.34 16.23
C ASP A 223 -1.04 28.51 17.75
N SER A 224 -2.21 28.79 18.34
CA SER A 224 -2.39 29.06 19.77
C SER A 224 -2.93 27.88 20.58
N HIS A 225 -3.42 26.83 19.91
CA HIS A 225 -3.97 25.64 20.56
C HIS A 225 -2.93 25.00 21.54
N PRO A 226 -3.26 24.86 22.84
CA PRO A 226 -2.27 24.46 23.86
C PRO A 226 -1.54 23.14 23.58
N ASP A 227 -2.28 22.08 23.20
CA ASP A 227 -1.67 20.78 22.88
C ASP A 227 -0.75 20.85 21.67
N TYR A 228 -1.09 21.64 20.65
CA TYR A 228 -0.26 21.80 19.46
C TYR A 228 1.01 22.59 19.77
N VAL A 229 0.92 23.64 20.60
CA VAL A 229 2.09 24.38 21.09
C VAL A 229 3.04 23.43 21.84
N GLN A 230 2.52 22.59 22.73
CA GLN A 230 3.32 21.64 23.49
C GLN A 230 3.90 20.52 22.61
N THR A 231 3.10 19.97 21.70
CA THR A 231 3.53 18.93 20.75
C THR A 231 4.66 19.44 19.87
N ARG A 232 4.49 20.62 19.26
CA ARG A 232 5.53 21.27 18.44
C ARG A 232 6.79 21.55 19.25
N ARG A 233 6.65 22.09 20.47
CA ARG A 233 7.79 22.34 21.37
C ARG A 233 8.59 21.07 21.64
N THR A 234 7.89 19.96 21.89
CA THR A 234 8.50 18.66 22.19
C THR A 234 9.24 18.10 20.96
N ILE A 235 8.64 18.21 19.77
CA ILE A 235 9.29 17.86 18.49
C ILE A 235 10.57 18.69 18.30
N LEU A 236 10.53 20.00 18.51
CA LEU A 236 11.71 20.88 18.38
C LEU A 236 12.83 20.52 19.38
N LYS A 237 12.48 20.26 20.65
CA LYS A 237 13.45 19.79 21.65
C LYS A 237 14.07 18.45 21.24
N ARG A 238 13.28 17.52 20.70
CA ARG A 238 13.77 16.24 20.19
C ARG A 238 14.71 16.41 18.99
N MET A 239 14.43 17.34 18.08
CA MET A 239 15.33 17.67 16.97
C MET A 239 16.70 18.16 17.45
N ILE A 240 16.73 19.01 18.49
CA ILE A 240 17.97 19.50 19.10
C ILE A 240 18.73 18.33 19.75
N GLN A 241 18.04 17.48 20.52
CA GLN A 241 18.63 16.29 21.14
C GLN A 241 19.22 15.32 20.11
N LEU A 242 18.56 15.17 18.96
CA LEU A 242 19.05 14.37 17.84
C LEU A 242 20.28 15.00 17.16
N GLY A 243 20.57 16.29 17.37
CA GLY A 243 21.76 16.97 16.85
C GLY A 243 21.51 17.99 15.74
N TYR A 244 20.26 18.44 15.52
CA TYR A 244 19.99 19.52 14.57
C TYR A 244 20.38 20.88 15.17
N GLU A 245 21.33 21.55 14.51
CA GLU A 245 21.84 22.86 14.89
C GLU A 245 21.72 23.82 13.70
N PRO A 246 20.81 24.81 13.73
CA PRO A 246 20.54 25.71 12.60
C PRO A 246 21.80 26.35 12.01
N GLU A 247 22.69 26.87 12.87
CA GLU A 247 23.93 27.53 12.45
C GLU A 247 24.82 26.65 11.56
N LYS A 248 24.85 25.34 11.81
CA LYS A 248 25.67 24.38 11.05
C LYS A 248 25.04 23.94 9.74
N PHE A 249 23.70 23.85 9.70
CA PHE A 249 22.97 23.33 8.53
C PHE A 249 22.41 24.41 7.61
N GLN A 250 22.29 25.67 8.05
CA GLN A 250 21.57 26.74 7.33
C GLN A 250 22.02 26.96 5.88
N GLU A 251 23.33 26.87 5.59
CA GLU A 251 23.85 27.07 4.24
C GLU A 251 23.46 25.90 3.34
N ILE A 252 23.63 24.67 3.85
CA ILE A 252 23.26 23.45 3.14
C ILE A 252 21.76 23.42 2.88
N ASP A 253 20.95 23.73 3.90
CA ASP A 253 19.49 23.75 3.80
C ASP A 253 18.98 24.84 2.86
N ARG A 254 19.63 26.00 2.82
CA ARG A 254 19.34 27.07 1.85
C ARG A 254 19.66 26.60 0.44
N ASN A 255 20.82 25.98 0.22
CA ASN A 255 21.23 25.46 -1.08
C ASN A 255 20.26 24.38 -1.58
N ILE A 256 19.90 23.40 -0.74
CA ILE A 256 18.91 22.37 -1.06
C ILE A 256 17.57 23.02 -1.44
N GLY A 257 17.09 23.97 -0.62
CA GLY A 257 15.82 24.66 -0.87
C GLY A 257 15.81 25.49 -2.17
N SER A 258 16.94 26.11 -2.53
CA SER A 258 17.08 26.83 -3.80
C SER A 258 17.14 25.89 -5.00
N SER A 259 17.83 24.75 -4.90
CA SER A 259 17.94 23.76 -5.97
C SER A 259 16.61 23.05 -6.26
N SER A 260 15.80 22.74 -5.25
CA SER A 260 14.49 22.08 -5.43
C SER A 260 13.48 22.91 -6.24
N TYR A 261 13.74 24.20 -6.42
CA TYR A 261 12.91 25.05 -7.29
C TYR A 261 13.14 24.75 -8.78
N TYR A 262 14.35 24.31 -9.14
CA TYR A 262 14.77 24.07 -10.53
C TYR A 262 14.62 22.62 -10.97
N ASP A 263 14.76 21.67 -10.04
CA ASP A 263 14.68 20.24 -10.31
C ASP A 263 13.59 19.62 -9.40
N ARG A 264 12.37 19.55 -9.94
CA ARG A 264 11.20 19.04 -9.20
C ARG A 264 11.15 17.51 -9.15
N ASP A 265 11.94 16.84 -9.97
CA ASP A 265 11.92 15.39 -10.12
C ASP A 265 12.79 14.69 -9.08
N VAL A 266 13.72 15.42 -8.45
CA VAL A 266 14.60 14.89 -7.39
C VAL A 266 14.13 15.32 -6.00
N LYS A 267 13.71 14.35 -5.16
CA LYS A 267 13.24 14.63 -3.80
C LYS A 267 14.38 14.60 -2.78
N ILE A 268 15.00 15.77 -2.56
CA ILE A 268 16.00 16.00 -1.50
C ILE A 268 15.39 16.81 -0.37
N ASP A 269 15.34 16.24 0.83
CA ASP A 269 14.86 16.95 2.01
C ASP A 269 16.00 17.79 2.63
N ARG A 270 15.66 19.00 3.11
CA ARG A 270 16.56 19.75 4.00
C ARG A 270 16.84 18.94 5.27
N TYR A 271 18.01 19.11 5.89
CA TYR A 271 18.30 18.43 7.16
C TYR A 271 17.28 18.81 8.22
N GLY A 272 16.89 20.07 8.33
CA GLY A 272 15.81 20.46 9.24
C GLY A 272 14.56 19.61 9.06
N LYS A 273 14.15 19.33 7.82
CA LYS A 273 13.00 18.47 7.50
C LYS A 273 13.25 16.99 7.83
N LYS A 274 14.46 16.46 7.57
CA LYS A 274 14.87 15.11 8.00
C LYS A 274 14.69 14.92 9.51
N TYR A 275 15.27 15.81 10.31
CA TYR A 275 15.18 15.74 11.77
C TYR A 275 13.73 15.93 12.27
N SER A 276 12.95 16.80 11.59
CA SER A 276 11.52 16.96 11.89
C SER A 276 10.71 15.69 11.65
N TRP A 277 10.96 14.96 10.55
CA TRP A 277 10.28 13.68 10.28
C TRP A 277 10.56 12.63 11.35
N ILE A 278 11.81 12.48 11.76
CA ILE A 278 12.21 11.52 12.81
C ILE A 278 11.46 11.83 14.10
N ALA A 279 11.54 13.08 14.58
CA ALA A 279 10.86 13.51 15.80
C ALA A 279 9.32 13.43 15.68
N PHE A 280 8.79 13.67 14.47
CA PHE A 280 7.37 13.55 14.17
C PHE A 280 6.87 12.11 14.33
N TYR A 281 7.56 11.11 13.76
CA TYR A 281 7.12 9.71 13.86
C TYR A 281 7.22 9.15 15.28
N GLU A 282 8.22 9.58 16.06
CA GLU A 282 8.32 9.27 17.49
C GLU A 282 7.15 9.89 18.28
N MET A 283 6.79 11.14 17.97
CA MET A 283 5.68 11.83 18.63
C MET A 283 4.33 11.22 18.24
N TYR A 284 4.17 10.84 16.97
CA TYR A 284 2.97 10.17 16.45
C TYR A 284 2.71 8.89 17.25
N GLY A 285 3.69 7.97 17.32
CA GLY A 285 3.50 6.72 18.05
C GLY A 285 3.29 6.93 19.54
N TRP A 286 3.96 7.91 20.17
CA TRP A 286 3.76 8.23 21.58
C TRP A 286 2.33 8.72 21.89
N LYS A 287 1.73 9.50 20.99
CA LYS A 287 0.33 9.95 21.10
C LYS A 287 -0.66 8.82 20.82
N VAL A 288 -0.41 7.97 19.82
CA VAL A 288 -1.23 6.78 19.54
C VAL A 288 -1.29 5.85 20.75
N ASP A 289 -0.15 5.57 21.38
CA ASP A 289 -0.04 4.68 22.55
C ASP A 289 -0.88 5.17 23.75
N ARG A 290 -1.26 6.45 23.76
CA ARG A 290 -2.00 7.13 24.84
C ARG A 290 -3.40 7.58 24.43
N GLU A 291 -3.88 7.14 23.27
CA GLU A 291 -5.19 7.52 22.74
C GLU A 291 -5.38 9.05 22.63
N LEU A 292 -4.31 9.77 22.32
CA LEU A 292 -4.30 11.25 22.20
C LEU A 292 -4.54 11.75 20.77
N LEU A 293 -4.92 10.87 19.85
CA LEU A 293 -5.31 11.19 18.48
C LEU A 293 -6.79 10.84 18.28
N ASP A 294 -7.40 11.36 17.20
CA ASP A 294 -8.78 11.02 16.87
C ASP A 294 -8.97 9.49 16.76
N ASN A 295 -10.11 8.98 17.23
CA ASN A 295 -10.40 7.54 17.30
C ASN A 295 -10.22 6.81 15.95
N TRP A 296 -10.50 7.48 14.83
CA TRP A 296 -10.34 6.88 13.50
C TRP A 296 -8.87 6.68 13.09
N ARG A 297 -7.92 7.35 13.77
CA ARG A 297 -6.46 7.23 13.56
C ARG A 297 -5.79 6.21 14.48
N SER A 298 -6.45 5.73 15.54
CA SER A 298 -5.84 4.88 16.57
C SER A 298 -5.21 3.59 16.01
N ASN A 299 -5.77 3.11 14.90
CA ASN A 299 -5.40 1.89 14.19
C ASN A 299 -5.14 2.14 12.68
N GLU A 300 -4.87 3.38 12.28
CA GLU A 300 -4.44 3.68 10.90
C GLU A 300 -2.91 3.74 10.84
N ARG A 301 -2.30 3.11 9.83
CA ARG A 301 -0.87 3.35 9.54
C ARG A 301 -0.69 4.82 9.23
N CYS A 302 0.37 5.43 9.77
CA CYS A 302 0.67 6.83 9.50
C CYS A 302 0.78 7.06 7.98
N SER A 303 -0.11 7.91 7.44
CA SER A 303 -0.17 8.18 5.99
C SER A 303 1.09 8.79 5.39
N ASP A 304 2.02 9.30 6.21
CA ASP A 304 3.31 9.79 5.71
C ASP A 304 4.33 8.67 5.46
N VAL A 305 3.94 7.40 5.68
CA VAL A 305 4.76 6.23 5.38
C VAL A 305 5.47 6.40 4.04
N SER A 306 6.78 6.20 4.06
CA SER A 306 7.61 6.74 2.99
C SER A 306 7.72 5.82 1.78
N ILE A 307 7.56 4.51 1.99
CA ILE A 307 7.79 3.45 1.01
C ILE A 307 6.98 2.20 1.37
N ASP A 308 6.49 1.46 0.37
CA ASP A 308 6.08 0.07 0.55
C ASP A 308 7.32 -0.83 0.39
N PRO A 309 7.79 -1.50 1.45
CA PRO A 309 9.04 -2.25 1.42
C PRO A 309 8.95 -3.53 0.58
N THR A 310 7.77 -3.89 0.08
CA THR A 310 7.55 -5.05 -0.78
C THR A 310 7.77 -4.75 -2.27
N PHE A 311 7.94 -3.46 -2.63
CA PHE A 311 8.19 -2.97 -3.99
C PHE A 311 7.25 -3.55 -5.06
N PRO A 312 5.91 -3.38 -4.89
CA PRO A 312 4.92 -3.88 -5.84
C PRO A 312 5.10 -3.28 -7.24
N LYS A 313 4.77 -4.07 -8.25
CA LYS A 313 4.85 -3.76 -9.67
C LYS A 313 3.46 -3.88 -10.30
N VAL A 314 3.21 -3.07 -11.33
CA VAL A 314 2.02 -3.17 -12.20
C VAL A 314 2.48 -3.16 -13.66
N ALA A 315 3.21 -4.20 -14.06
CA ALA A 315 3.76 -4.32 -15.41
C ALA A 315 2.94 -5.27 -16.32
N ASN A 316 1.94 -5.96 -15.76
CA ASN A 316 1.24 -7.03 -16.46
C ASN A 316 -0.05 -6.49 -17.11
N SER A 317 0.05 -6.11 -18.38
CA SER A 317 -1.11 -5.74 -19.17
C SER A 317 -1.65 -6.91 -19.99
N TRP A 318 -2.95 -6.87 -20.29
CA TRP A 318 -3.61 -7.85 -21.14
C TRP A 318 -4.52 -7.15 -22.14
N SER A 319 -4.54 -7.66 -23.38
CA SER A 319 -5.43 -7.22 -24.44
C SER A 319 -6.35 -8.40 -24.80
N PRO A 320 -7.53 -8.52 -24.18
CA PRO A 320 -8.50 -9.54 -24.56
C PRO A 320 -8.99 -9.34 -25.99
N GLU A 321 -9.30 -10.45 -26.68
CA GLU A 321 -10.06 -10.41 -27.93
C GLU A 321 -11.53 -10.13 -27.59
N LEU A 322 -11.97 -8.90 -27.84
CA LEU A 322 -13.35 -8.46 -27.63
C LEU A 322 -14.11 -8.43 -28.96
N ILE A 323 -15.42 -8.65 -28.90
CA ILE A 323 -16.31 -8.51 -30.05
C ILE A 323 -16.41 -7.02 -30.39
N ASP A 324 -16.09 -6.65 -31.64
CA ASP A 324 -16.22 -5.27 -32.10
C ASP A 324 -17.70 -4.85 -32.19
N ILE A 325 -18.09 -3.91 -31.34
CA ILE A 325 -19.43 -3.34 -31.28
C ILE A 325 -19.54 -1.96 -31.94
N PHE A 326 -18.48 -1.44 -32.56
CA PHE A 326 -18.44 -0.08 -33.11
C PHE A 326 -18.58 -0.04 -34.64
N THR A 327 -18.16 -1.09 -35.35
CA THR A 327 -18.09 -1.09 -36.83
C THR A 327 -19.48 -1.09 -37.49
N ASP A 328 -20.37 -2.00 -37.10
CA ASP A 328 -21.69 -2.19 -37.73
C ASP A 328 -22.84 -1.54 -36.93
N THR A 329 -22.61 -0.35 -36.38
CA THR A 329 -23.54 0.32 -35.46
C THR A 329 -23.75 1.81 -35.78
N PRO A 330 -24.75 2.47 -35.18
CA PRO A 330 -25.01 3.88 -35.45
C PRO A 330 -23.77 4.74 -35.19
N LYS A 331 -23.39 5.55 -36.18
CA LYS A 331 -22.29 6.52 -36.09
C LYS A 331 -22.72 7.86 -35.50
N ASP A 332 -24.02 8.15 -35.57
CA ASP A 332 -24.59 9.28 -34.84
C ASP A 332 -24.50 9.01 -33.33
N ILE A 333 -24.06 10.01 -32.56
CA ILE A 333 -23.81 9.85 -31.12
C ILE A 333 -25.12 9.65 -30.35
N GLY A 334 -26.20 10.36 -30.73
CA GLY A 334 -27.50 10.20 -30.10
C GLY A 334 -28.06 8.79 -30.32
N GLU A 335 -28.04 8.32 -31.56
CA GLU A 335 -28.44 6.96 -31.91
C GLU A 335 -27.54 5.90 -31.28
N TRP A 336 -26.23 6.14 -31.14
CA TRP A 336 -25.33 5.26 -30.40
C TRP A 336 -25.73 5.14 -28.93
N ILE A 337 -25.94 6.27 -28.27
CA ILE A 337 -26.32 6.30 -26.85
C ILE A 337 -27.64 5.56 -26.65
N VAL A 338 -28.66 5.85 -27.46
CA VAL A 338 -30.01 5.28 -27.31
C VAL A 338 -30.10 3.84 -27.80
N ASN A 339 -29.55 3.53 -28.98
CA ASN A 339 -29.81 2.28 -29.72
C ASN A 339 -28.54 1.45 -30.01
N GLY A 340 -27.37 1.85 -29.50
CA GLY A 340 -26.14 1.08 -29.64
C GLY A 340 -26.23 -0.30 -28.99
N PRO A 341 -25.48 -1.30 -29.48
CA PRO A 341 -25.47 -2.63 -28.89
C PRO A 341 -24.86 -2.63 -27.48
N THR A 342 -25.09 -3.75 -26.79
CA THR A 342 -24.46 -4.06 -25.51
C THR A 342 -23.35 -5.09 -25.73
N PRO A 343 -22.15 -4.90 -25.14
CA PRO A 343 -21.05 -5.84 -25.27
C PRO A 343 -21.37 -7.17 -24.58
N ASN A 344 -20.79 -8.25 -25.11
CA ASN A 344 -20.87 -9.57 -24.53
C ASN A 344 -19.51 -9.95 -23.92
N TYR A 345 -19.44 -9.97 -22.59
CA TYR A 345 -18.23 -10.27 -21.84
C TYR A 345 -18.20 -11.68 -21.24
N LEU A 346 -18.97 -12.62 -21.77
CA LEU A 346 -19.01 -13.98 -21.20
C LEU A 346 -17.61 -14.64 -21.17
N ASP A 347 -16.80 -14.43 -22.21
CA ASP A 347 -15.42 -14.95 -22.31
C ASP A 347 -14.42 -14.21 -21.40
N ILE A 348 -14.85 -13.08 -20.81
CA ILE A 348 -14.10 -12.39 -19.76
C ILE A 348 -14.45 -12.95 -18.39
N LEU A 349 -15.70 -13.41 -18.17
CA LEU A 349 -16.10 -13.98 -16.87
C LEU A 349 -15.43 -15.33 -16.58
N GLU A 350 -15.21 -16.16 -17.61
CA GLU A 350 -14.39 -17.37 -17.56
C GLU A 350 -13.39 -17.36 -18.72
N THR A 351 -12.09 -17.46 -18.44
CA THR A 351 -11.03 -17.45 -19.46
C THR A 351 -9.98 -18.52 -19.24
N GLN A 352 -9.24 -18.89 -20.29
CA GLN A 352 -8.10 -19.84 -20.27
C GLN A 352 -6.81 -19.17 -20.81
N GLN A 353 -6.77 -17.83 -20.86
CA GLN A 353 -5.67 -17.10 -21.49
C GLN A 353 -4.39 -17.06 -20.66
N PHE A 354 -4.47 -17.25 -19.33
CA PHE A 354 -3.30 -17.13 -18.44
C PHE A 354 -2.52 -18.44 -18.23
N SER A 355 -3.14 -19.60 -18.48
CA SER A 355 -2.46 -20.88 -18.52
C SER A 355 -3.19 -21.87 -19.43
N GLN A 356 -2.46 -22.77 -20.07
CA GLN A 356 -3.08 -23.78 -20.95
C GLN A 356 -3.89 -24.82 -20.18
N ALA A 357 -3.59 -25.04 -18.90
CA ALA A 357 -4.20 -26.11 -18.11
C ALA A 357 -5.42 -25.63 -17.30
N ASP A 358 -5.44 -24.35 -16.90
CA ASP A 358 -6.39 -23.86 -15.91
C ASP A 358 -7.35 -22.83 -16.48
N LYS A 359 -8.57 -22.86 -15.94
CA LYS A 359 -9.57 -21.85 -16.17
C LYS A 359 -9.53 -20.82 -15.05
N TRP A 360 -9.91 -19.60 -15.37
CA TRP A 360 -9.82 -18.45 -14.51
C TRP A 360 -11.19 -17.77 -14.44
N ILE A 361 -11.68 -17.56 -13.23
CA ILE A 361 -13.00 -17.00 -12.96
C ILE A 361 -12.82 -15.55 -12.49
N LEU A 362 -13.53 -14.63 -13.16
CA LEU A 362 -13.45 -13.20 -12.86
C LEU A 362 -14.08 -12.91 -11.49
N LEU A 363 -13.32 -12.30 -10.59
CA LEU A 363 -13.81 -11.82 -9.30
C LEU A 363 -14.39 -10.39 -9.41
N THR A 364 -13.66 -9.51 -10.10
CA THR A 364 -14.10 -8.15 -10.41
C THR A 364 -13.44 -7.67 -11.70
N GLY A 365 -14.06 -6.71 -12.37
CA GLY A 365 -13.41 -5.99 -13.45
C GLY A 365 -14.10 -4.69 -13.84
N PHE A 366 -13.36 -3.89 -14.59
CA PHE A 366 -13.83 -2.71 -15.29
C PHE A 366 -13.25 -2.73 -16.70
N ILE A 367 -14.10 -2.57 -17.71
CA ILE A 367 -13.70 -2.43 -19.11
C ILE A 367 -14.29 -1.13 -19.64
N GLN A 368 -13.45 -0.31 -20.24
CA GLN A 368 -13.86 0.79 -21.11
C GLN A 368 -13.33 0.53 -22.52
N GLU A 369 -14.22 0.56 -23.50
CA GLU A 369 -13.91 0.44 -24.92
C GLU A 369 -14.23 1.76 -25.63
N ASP A 370 -13.26 2.22 -26.41
CA ASP A 370 -13.34 3.43 -27.20
C ASP A 370 -13.40 3.05 -28.70
N SER A 371 -14.26 3.70 -29.47
CA SER A 371 -14.25 3.62 -30.93
C SER A 371 -12.93 4.13 -31.50
N LYS A 372 -12.41 3.46 -32.53
CA LYS A 372 -11.15 3.84 -33.18
C LYS A 372 -11.29 5.02 -34.13
N ASP A 373 -12.49 5.21 -34.67
CA ASP A 373 -12.74 6.13 -35.79
C ASP A 373 -13.51 7.39 -35.38
N ASP A 374 -14.09 7.41 -34.17
CA ASP A 374 -14.93 8.50 -33.68
C ASP A 374 -14.99 8.54 -32.14
N TYR A 375 -15.88 9.37 -31.59
CA TYR A 375 -15.96 9.66 -30.17
C TYR A 375 -16.87 8.72 -29.38
N ARG A 376 -17.35 7.61 -29.95
CA ARG A 376 -18.21 6.66 -29.22
C ARG A 376 -17.38 5.92 -28.16
N GLU A 377 -17.98 5.76 -26.99
CA GLU A 377 -17.38 5.07 -25.84
C GLU A 377 -18.44 4.19 -25.18
N ILE A 378 -17.99 3.11 -24.56
CA ILE A 378 -18.78 2.34 -23.60
C ILE A 378 -17.90 1.94 -22.43
N PHE A 379 -18.45 1.91 -21.23
CA PHE A 379 -17.81 1.26 -20.10
C PHE A 379 -18.72 0.21 -19.47
N THR A 380 -18.14 -0.76 -18.77
CA THR A 380 -18.84 -1.79 -18.03
C THR A 380 -18.07 -2.18 -16.78
N PHE A 381 -18.73 -2.06 -15.63
CA PHE A 381 -18.32 -2.71 -14.40
C PHE A 381 -18.83 -4.15 -14.38
N MET A 382 -17.95 -5.08 -14.03
CA MET A 382 -18.26 -6.49 -13.78
C MET A 382 -18.07 -6.75 -12.29
N ARG A 383 -19.14 -6.56 -11.50
CA ARG A 383 -19.08 -6.65 -10.03
C ARG A 383 -19.45 -8.06 -9.59
N GLY A 384 -18.48 -8.82 -9.10
CA GLY A 384 -18.70 -10.14 -8.52
C GLY A 384 -18.95 -10.07 -7.01
N PHE A 385 -19.77 -10.99 -6.49
CA PHE A 385 -20.04 -11.13 -5.07
C PHE A 385 -20.31 -12.59 -4.69
N PHE A 386 -19.82 -13.00 -3.50
CA PHE A 386 -20.25 -14.24 -2.87
C PHE A 386 -21.51 -14.00 -2.03
N VAL A 387 -22.54 -14.81 -2.25
CA VAL A 387 -23.88 -14.61 -1.69
C VAL A 387 -24.52 -15.93 -1.29
N ALA A 388 -25.37 -15.91 -0.26
CA ALA A 388 -26.24 -17.04 0.02
C ALA A 388 -27.27 -17.20 -1.11
N ASN A 389 -27.56 -18.45 -1.51
CA ASN A 389 -28.50 -18.75 -2.60
C ASN A 389 -29.89 -18.13 -2.40
N GLU A 390 -30.34 -18.03 -1.15
CA GLU A 390 -31.64 -17.44 -0.78
C GLU A 390 -31.75 -15.93 -1.06
N ASN A 391 -30.62 -15.22 -1.18
CA ASN A 391 -30.58 -13.77 -1.43
C ASN A 391 -30.58 -13.40 -2.93
N ILE A 392 -30.38 -14.38 -3.83
CA ILE A 392 -30.35 -14.14 -5.28
C ILE A 392 -31.62 -13.45 -5.81
N PRO A 393 -32.85 -13.87 -5.44
CA PRO A 393 -34.07 -13.20 -5.90
C PRO A 393 -34.13 -11.73 -5.51
N THR A 394 -33.72 -11.40 -4.28
CA THR A 394 -33.70 -10.02 -3.76
C THR A 394 -32.71 -9.14 -4.53
N ILE A 395 -31.50 -9.65 -4.81
CA ILE A 395 -30.51 -8.91 -5.59
C ILE A 395 -30.99 -8.70 -7.03
N ARG A 396 -31.57 -9.74 -7.64
CA ARG A 396 -32.13 -9.65 -8.99
C ARG A 396 -33.23 -8.60 -9.06
N GLU A 397 -34.15 -8.59 -8.10
CA GLU A 397 -35.22 -7.60 -8.03
C GLU A 397 -34.66 -6.18 -7.85
N PHE A 398 -33.70 -5.98 -6.94
CA PHE A 398 -33.05 -4.70 -6.71
C PHE A 398 -32.39 -4.14 -7.98
N VAL A 399 -31.55 -4.94 -8.65
CA VAL A 399 -30.84 -4.52 -9.87
C VAL A 399 -31.83 -4.27 -11.02
N SER A 400 -32.92 -5.03 -11.10
CA SER A 400 -33.96 -4.84 -12.13
C SER A 400 -34.73 -3.55 -11.93
N ASN A 401 -35.08 -3.23 -10.68
CA ASN A 401 -35.91 -2.07 -10.33
C ASN A 401 -35.13 -0.76 -10.21
N LYS A 402 -33.81 -0.81 -10.04
CA LYS A 402 -32.96 0.38 -9.92
C LYS A 402 -32.37 0.76 -11.25
N ASP A 403 -32.86 1.85 -11.85
CA ASP A 403 -32.41 2.30 -13.17
C ASP A 403 -30.90 2.54 -13.20
N TYR A 404 -30.41 3.44 -12.34
CA TYR A 404 -29.00 3.82 -12.25
C TYR A 404 -28.33 3.23 -11.00
N LEU A 405 -27.30 2.40 -11.21
CA LEU A 405 -26.53 1.83 -10.09
C LEU A 405 -25.46 2.81 -9.57
N GLY A 406 -24.71 3.46 -10.46
CA GLY A 406 -23.64 4.37 -10.05
C GLY A 406 -22.60 3.70 -9.13
N ASN A 407 -21.83 4.51 -8.41
CA ASN A 407 -20.73 4.04 -7.58
C ASN A 407 -21.13 3.53 -6.18
N ASN A 408 -22.41 3.72 -5.80
CA ASN A 408 -22.86 3.53 -4.41
C ASN A 408 -24.08 2.59 -4.28
N ALA A 409 -24.72 2.17 -5.37
CA ALA A 409 -25.87 1.26 -5.24
C ALA A 409 -25.48 -0.18 -4.91
N LEU A 410 -24.22 -0.56 -5.16
CA LEU A 410 -23.69 -1.87 -4.81
C LEU A 410 -22.56 -1.68 -3.79
N PRO A 411 -22.34 -2.66 -2.91
CA PRO A 411 -21.24 -2.61 -1.94
C PRO A 411 -19.92 -2.30 -2.62
N ARG A 412 -19.12 -1.39 -2.05
CA ARG A 412 -17.85 -0.95 -2.64
C ARG A 412 -16.72 -1.94 -2.38
N ILE A 413 -15.70 -1.93 -3.23
CA ILE A 413 -14.47 -2.70 -2.97
C ILE A 413 -13.75 -2.03 -1.78
N PRO A 414 -13.42 -2.77 -0.71
CA PRO A 414 -12.56 -2.29 0.36
C PRO A 414 -11.24 -1.69 -0.16
N GLU A 415 -10.98 -0.41 0.10
CA GLU A 415 -9.74 0.25 -0.28
C GLU A 415 -8.74 0.29 0.88
N ASN A 416 -7.49 -0.10 0.61
CA ASN A 416 -6.41 -0.09 1.58
C ASN A 416 -5.28 0.84 1.11
N HIS A 417 -5.28 2.09 1.59
CA HIS A 417 -4.33 3.13 1.14
C HIS A 417 -2.92 2.94 1.70
N TYR A 418 -2.79 2.46 2.94
CA TYR A 418 -1.50 2.36 3.63
C TYR A 418 -1.25 0.96 4.21
N LYS A 419 -1.88 -0.08 3.66
CA LYS A 419 -1.50 -1.48 3.91
C LYS A 419 -0.46 -1.88 2.85
N TYR A 420 0.62 -2.56 3.22
CA TYR A 420 1.63 -2.95 2.23
C TYR A 420 1.10 -4.07 1.33
N ALA A 421 1.53 -4.13 0.07
CA ALA A 421 1.00 -5.12 -0.88
C ALA A 421 1.17 -6.56 -0.36
N GLY A 422 2.33 -6.89 0.22
CA GLY A 422 2.55 -8.20 0.83
C GLY A 422 1.76 -8.46 2.12
N GLU A 423 1.18 -7.44 2.75
CA GLU A 423 0.24 -7.60 3.86
C GLU A 423 -1.19 -7.92 3.36
N MET A 424 -1.51 -7.66 2.10
CA MET A 424 -2.87 -7.86 1.56
C MET A 424 -3.31 -9.33 1.61
N VAL A 425 -2.35 -10.26 1.47
CA VAL A 425 -2.59 -11.71 1.56
C VAL A 425 -2.58 -12.23 3.00
N LEU A 426 -2.13 -11.41 3.95
CA LEU A 426 -2.23 -11.74 5.36
C LEU A 426 -3.65 -11.40 5.81
N GLY A 427 -4.37 -12.40 6.31
CA GLY A 427 -5.61 -12.11 7.05
C GLY A 427 -5.30 -11.74 8.49
N ASN A 428 -6.13 -12.18 9.44
CA ASN A 428 -6.09 -11.67 10.81
C ASN A 428 -4.71 -11.86 11.49
N PRO A 429 -3.98 -10.75 11.76
CA PRO A 429 -2.71 -10.83 12.46
C PRO A 429 -2.92 -11.12 13.95
N PHE A 430 -1.90 -11.68 14.61
CA PHE A 430 -1.95 -11.93 16.07
C PHE A 430 -1.85 -10.63 16.88
N LEU A 431 -1.12 -9.65 16.37
CA LEU A 431 -0.99 -8.30 16.90
C LEU A 431 -1.63 -7.32 15.91
N GLU A 432 -2.55 -6.49 16.39
CA GLU A 432 -3.23 -5.48 15.57
C GLU A 432 -2.24 -4.40 15.11
N LEU A 433 -1.94 -4.38 13.81
CA LEU A 433 -1.06 -3.39 13.19
C LEU A 433 -1.85 -2.22 12.58
N ASN A 434 -3.00 -2.54 11.99
CA ASN A 434 -3.87 -1.62 11.29
C ASN A 434 -5.33 -2.13 11.33
N ASN A 435 -6.28 -1.26 10.98
CA ASN A 435 -7.68 -1.64 10.83
C ASN A 435 -7.83 -2.72 9.75
N ASN A 436 -8.41 -3.86 10.13
CA ASN A 436 -8.86 -4.85 9.17
C ASN A 436 -10.14 -4.36 8.50
N VAL A 437 -10.16 -4.35 7.17
CA VAL A 437 -11.41 -4.15 6.43
C VAL A 437 -12.05 -5.52 6.21
N SER A 438 -13.28 -5.69 6.69
CA SER A 438 -14.07 -6.90 6.47
C SER A 438 -14.44 -7.02 4.99
N SER A 439 -14.30 -8.21 4.42
CA SER A 439 -14.85 -8.53 3.09
C SER A 439 -16.37 -8.68 3.10
N ARG A 440 -16.94 -8.96 4.28
CA ARG A 440 -18.38 -9.06 4.51
C ARG A 440 -18.95 -7.72 4.94
N MET A 441 -19.96 -7.27 4.22
CA MET A 441 -20.66 -6.01 4.49
C MET A 441 -22.15 -6.15 4.19
N ASN A 442 -22.94 -5.14 4.54
CA ASN A 442 -24.35 -5.12 4.20
C ASN A 442 -24.53 -4.87 2.69
N PHE A 443 -25.50 -5.54 2.07
CA PHE A 443 -25.79 -5.33 0.65
C PHE A 443 -26.23 -3.90 0.35
N ASP A 444 -27.07 -3.33 1.21
CA ASP A 444 -27.36 -1.89 1.25
C ASP A 444 -26.64 -1.29 2.45
N GLU A 445 -25.63 -0.46 2.20
CA GLU A 445 -24.81 0.18 3.23
C GLU A 445 -25.62 1.13 4.13
N TRP A 446 -26.77 1.63 3.65
CA TRP A 446 -27.63 2.56 4.37
C TRP A 446 -28.71 1.84 5.20
N ASP A 447 -28.84 0.52 5.06
CA ASP A 447 -29.79 -0.31 5.79
C ASP A 447 -29.08 -1.33 6.68
N SER A 448 -29.08 -1.08 7.99
CA SER A 448 -28.52 -1.99 8.99
C SER A 448 -29.21 -3.37 9.05
N SER A 449 -30.42 -3.50 8.51
CA SER A 449 -31.16 -4.76 8.44
C SER A 449 -30.94 -5.53 7.13
N SER A 450 -30.19 -4.95 6.20
CA SER A 450 -29.82 -5.60 4.94
C SER A 450 -28.98 -6.85 5.21
N PHE A 451 -29.14 -7.85 4.35
CA PHE A 451 -28.39 -9.10 4.49
C PHE A 451 -26.90 -8.86 4.19
N SER A 452 -26.06 -9.73 4.75
CA SER A 452 -24.62 -9.69 4.51
C SER A 452 -24.27 -10.29 3.15
N ILE A 453 -23.36 -9.62 2.45
CA ILE A 453 -22.77 -10.02 1.18
C ILE A 453 -21.25 -9.93 1.30
N GLU A 454 -20.54 -10.80 0.58
CA GLU A 454 -19.09 -10.84 0.63
C GLU A 454 -18.48 -10.37 -0.70
N VAL A 455 -17.65 -9.33 -0.59
CA VAL A 455 -16.89 -8.76 -1.71
C VAL A 455 -15.65 -9.63 -1.93
N PRO A 456 -15.42 -10.14 -3.16
CA PRO A 456 -14.38 -11.14 -3.41
C PRO A 456 -12.96 -10.56 -3.42
N VAL A 457 -12.82 -9.25 -3.43
CA VAL A 457 -11.54 -8.54 -3.59
C VAL A 457 -11.42 -7.38 -2.61
N GLN A 458 -10.18 -6.91 -2.47
CA GLN A 458 -9.77 -5.70 -1.76
C GLN A 458 -8.76 -4.96 -2.63
N SER A 459 -8.83 -3.63 -2.66
CA SER A 459 -7.96 -2.80 -3.48
C SER A 459 -6.74 -2.33 -2.69
N TYR A 460 -5.56 -2.53 -3.27
CA TYR A 460 -4.31 -1.92 -2.84
C TYR A 460 -4.23 -0.51 -3.41
N SER A 461 -4.56 0.49 -2.60
CA SER A 461 -4.75 1.89 -3.01
C SER A 461 -3.53 2.76 -2.68
N TRP A 462 -2.33 2.27 -2.96
CA TRP A 462 -1.10 3.02 -2.65
C TRP A 462 -0.94 4.27 -3.52
N GLU A 463 -0.56 5.39 -2.90
CA GLU A 463 -0.40 6.65 -3.60
C GLU A 463 1.02 6.78 -4.19
N SER A 464 1.10 6.97 -5.52
CA SER A 464 2.37 6.95 -6.24
C SER A 464 3.34 8.08 -5.88
N TYR A 465 2.87 9.17 -5.25
CA TYR A 465 3.73 10.28 -4.85
C TYR A 465 4.68 9.93 -3.70
N HIS A 466 4.49 8.81 -2.99
CA HIS A 466 5.38 8.40 -1.90
C HIS A 466 6.78 8.06 -2.40
N SER A 467 6.96 7.28 -3.46
CA SER A 467 8.31 6.93 -3.93
C SER A 467 8.33 6.68 -5.42
N SER A 468 9.34 7.20 -6.12
CA SER A 468 9.57 6.91 -7.54
C SER A 468 9.74 5.42 -7.84
N LEU A 469 10.06 4.60 -6.82
CA LEU A 469 10.18 3.15 -6.92
C LEU A 469 8.87 2.37 -6.59
N ASN A 470 7.85 3.05 -6.05
CA ASN A 470 6.55 2.49 -5.71
C ASN A 470 5.44 3.25 -6.43
N GLN A 471 5.31 2.98 -7.73
CA GLN A 471 4.27 3.58 -8.59
C GLN A 471 3.04 2.67 -8.75
N ALA A 472 3.11 1.44 -8.22
CA ALA A 472 1.99 0.51 -8.20
C ALA A 472 0.87 1.00 -7.28
N GLY A 473 -0.37 0.89 -7.74
CA GLY A 473 -1.60 1.20 -7.01
C GLY A 473 -2.81 0.74 -7.83
N GLY A 474 -3.97 0.60 -7.18
CA GLY A 474 -5.20 0.10 -7.80
C GLY A 474 -5.15 -1.38 -8.18
N ILE A 475 -4.41 -2.20 -7.42
CA ILE A 475 -4.36 -3.65 -7.62
C ILE A 475 -5.48 -4.28 -6.78
N ASP A 476 -6.38 -5.00 -7.44
CA ASP A 476 -7.47 -5.72 -6.75
C ASP A 476 -7.02 -7.16 -6.43
N PHE A 477 -6.54 -7.35 -5.21
CA PHE A 477 -6.20 -8.67 -4.67
C PHE A 477 -7.47 -9.40 -4.21
N PRO A 478 -7.52 -10.75 -4.24
CA PRO A 478 -8.52 -11.50 -3.50
C PRO A 478 -8.63 -11.02 -2.06
N ASN A 479 -9.84 -11.09 -1.50
CA ASN A 479 -10.08 -10.69 -0.12
C ASN A 479 -9.24 -11.54 0.88
N PRO A 480 -9.06 -11.08 2.13
CA PRO A 480 -8.22 -11.79 3.09
C PRO A 480 -8.70 -13.23 3.38
N GLU A 481 -10.00 -13.47 3.37
CA GLU A 481 -10.61 -14.78 3.65
C GLU A 481 -10.28 -15.81 2.56
N ILE A 482 -10.34 -15.42 1.28
CA ILE A 482 -9.89 -16.24 0.14
C ILE A 482 -8.39 -16.49 0.26
N CYS A 483 -7.60 -15.45 0.54
CA CYS A 483 -6.14 -15.60 0.66
C CYS A 483 -5.77 -16.61 1.76
N GLN A 484 -6.45 -16.55 2.91
CA GLN A 484 -6.20 -17.46 4.03
C GLN A 484 -6.68 -18.89 3.77
N SER A 485 -7.91 -19.06 3.31
CA SER A 485 -8.51 -20.38 3.05
C SER A 485 -7.72 -21.16 2.01
N MET A 486 -7.20 -20.48 0.98
CA MET A 486 -6.44 -21.08 -0.12
C MET A 486 -4.92 -20.99 0.07
N ASN A 487 -4.44 -20.47 1.21
CA ASN A 487 -3.02 -20.29 1.52
C ASN A 487 -2.26 -19.56 0.39
N LEU A 488 -2.88 -18.51 -0.15
CA LEU A 488 -2.31 -17.70 -1.23
C LEU A 488 -1.11 -16.90 -0.72
N ARG A 489 -0.12 -16.73 -1.59
CA ARG A 489 1.13 -16.05 -1.30
C ARG A 489 1.41 -14.94 -2.29
N TYR A 490 1.87 -13.83 -1.74
CA TYR A 490 2.47 -12.73 -2.47
C TYR A 490 3.96 -12.99 -2.63
N GLN A 491 4.53 -12.73 -3.81
CA GLN A 491 5.96 -12.92 -4.03
C GLN A 491 6.52 -11.92 -5.04
N ASN A 492 7.80 -11.58 -4.88
CA ASN A 492 8.60 -10.83 -5.86
C ASN A 492 8.07 -9.45 -6.30
N GLY A 493 7.14 -8.86 -5.54
CA GLY A 493 6.52 -7.60 -5.91
C GLY A 493 5.44 -7.73 -6.99
N GLU A 494 5.03 -8.95 -7.34
CA GLU A 494 4.09 -9.19 -8.44
C GLU A 494 2.63 -8.98 -8.00
N PRO A 495 1.75 -8.48 -8.87
CA PRO A 495 0.33 -8.32 -8.55
C PRO A 495 -0.43 -9.66 -8.53
N ASP A 496 0.22 -10.73 -8.98
CA ASP A 496 -0.32 -12.08 -9.04
C ASP A 496 -0.03 -12.85 -7.74
N LEU A 497 -0.95 -13.73 -7.34
CA LEU A 497 -0.80 -14.58 -6.15
C LEU A 497 -0.62 -16.04 -6.51
N TYR A 498 0.03 -16.77 -5.62
CA TYR A 498 0.48 -18.14 -5.85
C TYR A 498 0.07 -19.08 -4.72
N ASP A 499 -0.28 -20.30 -5.06
CA ASP A 499 -0.40 -21.43 -4.15
C ASP A 499 0.74 -22.43 -4.38
N ASP A 500 0.70 -23.58 -3.72
CA ASP A 500 1.71 -24.64 -3.87
C ASP A 500 1.75 -25.26 -5.28
N LYS A 501 0.69 -25.08 -6.08
CA LYS A 501 0.60 -25.54 -7.47
C LYS A 501 1.05 -24.48 -8.49
N GLY A 502 1.29 -23.25 -8.07
CA GLY A 502 1.78 -22.17 -8.92
C GLY A 502 0.83 -20.97 -8.93
N LEU A 503 0.56 -20.42 -10.11
CA LEU A 503 -0.29 -19.23 -10.24
C LEU A 503 -1.72 -19.55 -9.77
N ALA A 504 -2.26 -18.73 -8.89
CA ALA A 504 -3.54 -18.95 -8.21
C ALA A 504 -4.51 -17.78 -8.36
N SER A 505 -3.99 -16.55 -8.42
CA SER A 505 -4.76 -15.34 -8.71
C SER A 505 -4.02 -14.46 -9.71
N VAL A 506 -4.77 -13.81 -10.59
CA VAL A 506 -4.23 -12.97 -11.66
C VAL A 506 -4.87 -11.59 -11.62
N PHE A 507 -4.04 -10.54 -11.66
CA PHE A 507 -4.51 -9.17 -11.89
C PHE A 507 -3.90 -8.59 -13.16
N ARG A 508 -4.71 -8.02 -14.04
CA ARG A 508 -4.23 -7.39 -15.28
C ARG A 508 -4.84 -6.01 -15.45
N THR A 509 -4.01 -5.07 -15.88
CA THR A 509 -4.49 -3.83 -16.49
C THR A 509 -4.82 -4.09 -17.95
N LEU A 510 -5.92 -3.53 -18.43
CA LEU A 510 -6.32 -3.69 -19.81
C LEU A 510 -5.71 -2.59 -20.66
N SER A 511 -5.11 -2.99 -21.77
CA SER A 511 -4.52 -2.06 -22.73
C SER A 511 -4.62 -2.64 -24.14
N SER A 512 -4.65 -1.76 -25.14
CA SER A 512 -4.55 -2.13 -26.56
C SER A 512 -3.50 -1.28 -27.25
N THR A 513 -2.99 -1.75 -28.39
CA THR A 513 -2.01 -1.01 -29.20
C THR A 513 -2.55 0.34 -29.70
N THR A 514 -3.86 0.48 -29.79
CA THR A 514 -4.56 1.69 -30.23
C THR A 514 -5.05 2.57 -29.08
N ASN A 515 -4.71 2.25 -27.83
CA ASN A 515 -5.14 2.97 -26.61
C ASN A 515 -6.66 3.15 -26.47
N ASN A 516 -7.43 2.26 -27.11
CA ASN A 516 -8.89 2.30 -27.16
C ASN A 516 -9.54 1.27 -26.21
N LEU A 517 -8.76 0.68 -25.32
CA LEU A 517 -9.19 -0.26 -24.29
C LEU A 517 -8.51 0.14 -22.99
N LYS A 518 -9.30 0.32 -21.93
CA LYS A 518 -8.82 0.66 -20.59
C LYS A 518 -9.56 -0.15 -19.55
N GLY A 519 -8.90 -0.34 -18.41
CA GLY A 519 -9.52 -0.89 -17.22
C GLY A 519 -8.66 -1.94 -16.55
N SER A 520 -9.29 -2.82 -15.77
CA SER A 520 -8.60 -3.83 -14.99
C SER A 520 -9.50 -5.03 -14.72
N VAL A 521 -8.88 -6.19 -14.51
CA VAL A 521 -9.57 -7.44 -14.21
C VAL A 521 -8.78 -8.22 -13.16
N SER A 522 -9.51 -8.84 -12.23
CA SER A 522 -8.95 -9.71 -11.19
C SER A 522 -9.62 -11.08 -11.25
N TYR A 523 -8.82 -12.13 -11.26
CA TYR A 523 -9.23 -13.51 -11.45
C TYR A 523 -8.73 -14.43 -10.35
N LEU A 524 -9.51 -15.45 -10.04
CA LEU A 524 -9.12 -16.60 -9.24
C LEU A 524 -9.12 -17.87 -10.11
N ARG A 525 -8.16 -18.77 -9.88
CA ARG A 525 -8.14 -20.07 -10.57
C ARG A 525 -9.41 -20.86 -10.22
N LYS A 526 -10.01 -21.51 -11.22
CA LYS A 526 -11.36 -22.12 -11.12
C LYS A 526 -11.48 -23.16 -10.01
N ASP A 527 -10.48 -24.00 -9.80
CA ASP A 527 -10.49 -25.00 -8.73
C ASP A 527 -10.56 -24.34 -7.34
N LEU A 528 -9.79 -23.27 -7.12
CA LEU A 528 -9.80 -22.52 -5.87
C LEU A 528 -11.13 -21.78 -5.67
N PHE A 529 -11.68 -21.21 -6.74
CA PHE A 529 -12.99 -20.56 -6.74
C PHE A 529 -14.12 -21.53 -6.37
N GLU A 530 -14.17 -22.71 -7.00
CA GLU A 530 -15.17 -23.74 -6.71
C GLU A 530 -15.02 -24.28 -5.28
N ASN A 531 -13.80 -24.55 -4.83
CA ASN A 531 -13.54 -24.97 -3.45
C ASN A 531 -14.03 -23.92 -2.44
N TYR A 532 -13.80 -22.63 -2.71
CA TYR A 532 -14.26 -21.57 -1.82
C TYR A 532 -15.79 -21.54 -1.70
N LEU A 533 -16.51 -21.67 -2.82
CA LEU A 533 -17.97 -21.73 -2.82
C LEU A 533 -18.51 -22.92 -2.02
N ASP A 534 -17.90 -24.09 -2.18
CA ASP A 534 -18.27 -25.30 -1.46
C ASP A 534 -18.01 -25.15 0.05
N ASP A 535 -16.85 -24.60 0.44
CA ASP A 535 -16.45 -24.40 1.83
C ASP A 535 -17.32 -23.36 2.55
N THR A 536 -17.76 -22.31 1.86
CA THR A 536 -18.58 -21.24 2.45
C THR A 536 -20.09 -21.44 2.29
N ASN A 537 -20.51 -22.46 1.51
CA ASN A 537 -21.91 -22.70 1.14
C ASN A 537 -22.56 -21.45 0.50
N GLN A 538 -21.82 -20.77 -0.36
CA GLN A 538 -22.27 -19.61 -1.12
C GLN A 538 -22.41 -19.95 -2.60
N THR A 539 -23.11 -19.10 -3.34
CA THR A 539 -22.99 -18.99 -4.80
C THR A 539 -22.31 -17.68 -5.15
N PHE A 540 -21.97 -17.51 -6.42
CA PHE A 540 -21.39 -16.29 -6.95
C PHE A 540 -22.34 -15.61 -7.91
N ILE A 541 -22.45 -14.29 -7.80
CA ILE A 541 -23.25 -13.45 -8.69
C ILE A 541 -22.35 -12.40 -9.34
N TRP A 542 -22.46 -12.26 -10.66
CA TRP A 542 -21.91 -11.14 -11.41
C TRP A 542 -23.02 -10.17 -11.77
N ILE A 543 -22.86 -8.91 -11.40
CA ILE A 543 -23.70 -7.80 -11.86
C ILE A 543 -22.87 -6.98 -12.84
N LEU A 544 -23.22 -7.12 -14.11
CA LEU A 544 -22.61 -6.36 -15.21
C LEU A 544 -23.46 -5.14 -15.49
N TRP A 545 -22.88 -3.96 -15.38
CA TRP A 545 -23.58 -2.73 -15.72
C TRP A 545 -22.63 -1.65 -16.24
N GLY A 546 -23.16 -0.73 -17.04
CA GLY A 546 -22.43 0.44 -17.48
C GLY A 546 -23.23 1.30 -18.44
N GLU A 547 -22.53 2.15 -19.17
CA GLU A 547 -23.12 3.21 -19.99
C GLU A 547 -22.49 3.27 -21.36
N ARG A 548 -23.30 3.49 -22.39
CA ARG A 548 -22.85 4.06 -23.66
C ARG A 548 -22.72 5.56 -23.52
N ASN A 549 -21.57 6.10 -23.92
CA ASN A 549 -21.24 7.51 -23.77
C ASN A 549 -20.43 8.02 -24.98
N GLN A 550 -19.98 9.27 -24.87
CA GLN A 550 -19.06 9.94 -25.77
C GLN A 550 -17.77 10.32 -25.04
N GLN A 551 -16.64 10.18 -25.71
CA GLN A 551 -15.33 10.59 -25.20
C GLN A 551 -15.27 12.10 -24.91
N TYR A 552 -14.48 12.50 -23.91
CA TYR A 552 -14.31 13.91 -23.49
C TYR A 552 -13.94 14.87 -24.63
N GLU A 553 -13.06 14.44 -25.54
CA GLU A 553 -12.64 15.24 -26.70
C GLU A 553 -13.82 15.65 -27.59
N GLY A 554 -14.83 14.79 -27.66
CA GLY A 554 -16.07 15.03 -28.37
C GLY A 554 -16.88 16.21 -27.83
N TYR A 555 -16.89 16.42 -26.51
CA TYR A 555 -17.56 17.56 -25.87
C TYR A 555 -16.86 18.89 -26.20
N SER A 556 -15.52 18.87 -26.29
CA SER A 556 -14.72 20.07 -26.52
C SER A 556 -14.86 20.66 -27.94
N GLN A 557 -15.34 19.86 -28.90
CA GLN A 557 -15.50 20.28 -30.30
C GLN A 557 -16.91 20.79 -30.64
N GLY A 558 -17.77 21.06 -29.65
CA GLY A 558 -19.09 21.65 -29.87
C GLY A 558 -20.08 20.72 -30.57
N LYS A 559 -19.86 19.40 -30.49
CA LYS A 559 -20.87 18.39 -30.88
C LYS A 559 -21.95 18.33 -29.80
N ASP A 560 -23.18 18.11 -30.24
CA ASP A 560 -24.48 18.24 -29.58
C ASP A 560 -24.52 18.03 -28.05
N ASP A 561 -25.42 18.76 -27.37
CA ASP A 561 -25.75 18.51 -25.95
C ASP A 561 -26.35 17.10 -25.79
N ILE A 562 -25.49 16.12 -25.49
CA ILE A 562 -25.89 14.72 -25.41
C ILE A 562 -26.74 14.40 -24.18
N HIS A 563 -26.86 15.33 -23.22
CA HIS A 563 -27.66 15.11 -22.01
C HIS A 563 -29.13 14.82 -22.32
N GLN A 564 -29.63 15.27 -23.48
CA GLN A 564 -30.98 14.95 -23.93
C GLN A 564 -31.21 13.44 -24.18
N TYR A 565 -30.16 12.70 -24.55
CA TYR A 565 -30.24 11.26 -24.87
C TYR A 565 -30.19 10.36 -23.63
N PHE A 566 -29.83 10.90 -22.46
CA PHE A 566 -29.81 10.15 -21.20
C PHE A 566 -31.15 10.11 -20.46
N LYS A 567 -32.17 10.84 -20.94
CA LYS A 567 -33.44 10.99 -20.20
C LYS A 567 -34.22 9.69 -20.01
N ASP A 568 -34.16 8.79 -20.99
CA ASP A 568 -35.00 7.59 -21.03
C ASP A 568 -34.26 6.34 -20.51
N GLY A 569 -33.03 6.48 -20.01
CA GLY A 569 -32.26 5.36 -19.45
C GLY A 569 -31.70 4.34 -20.45
N ASN A 570 -32.04 4.46 -21.74
CA ASN A 570 -31.66 3.48 -22.78
C ASN A 570 -30.14 3.28 -22.92
N TYR A 571 -29.35 4.29 -22.60
CA TYR A 571 -27.88 4.27 -22.59
C TYR A 571 -27.26 3.29 -21.58
N LEU A 572 -28.04 2.86 -20.60
CA LEU A 572 -27.63 1.91 -19.57
C LEU A 572 -27.80 0.49 -20.09
N HIS A 573 -26.83 -0.36 -19.79
CA HIS A 573 -26.98 -1.81 -19.94
C HIS A 573 -26.76 -2.48 -18.59
N LYS A 574 -27.58 -3.50 -18.31
CA LYS A 574 -27.50 -4.33 -17.10
C LYS A 574 -27.67 -5.79 -17.47
N SER A 575 -26.89 -6.67 -16.86
CA SER A 575 -27.07 -8.11 -16.94
C SER A 575 -26.58 -8.78 -15.67
N ILE A 576 -27.25 -9.86 -15.29
CA ILE A 576 -26.93 -10.60 -14.08
C ILE A 576 -26.60 -12.03 -14.49
N PHE A 577 -25.49 -12.54 -13.96
CA PHE A 577 -25.09 -13.92 -14.13
C PHE A 577 -24.86 -14.55 -12.77
N ILE A 578 -25.09 -15.84 -12.64
CA ILE A 578 -24.81 -16.62 -11.44
C ILE A 578 -23.94 -17.82 -11.77
N TRP A 579 -23.22 -18.30 -10.76
CA TRP A 579 -22.54 -19.58 -10.81
C TRP A 579 -23.50 -20.69 -10.39
N GLU A 580 -23.84 -21.58 -11.31
CA GLU A 580 -24.75 -22.69 -11.06
C GLU A 580 -24.27 -23.94 -11.81
N ASN A 581 -24.17 -25.08 -11.11
CA ASN A 581 -23.80 -26.37 -11.69
C ASN A 581 -22.48 -26.30 -12.51
N HIS A 582 -21.44 -25.67 -11.95
CA HIS A 582 -20.12 -25.47 -12.57
C HIS A 582 -20.12 -24.64 -13.87
N LYS A 583 -21.15 -23.80 -14.06
CA LYS A 583 -21.35 -22.97 -15.25
C LYS A 583 -21.84 -21.57 -14.88
N ILE A 584 -21.61 -20.62 -15.78
CA ILE A 584 -22.14 -19.27 -15.70
C ILE A 584 -23.52 -19.24 -16.39
N VAL A 585 -24.55 -18.82 -15.67
CA VAL A 585 -25.94 -18.78 -16.16
C VAL A 585 -26.48 -17.35 -16.03
N LYS A 586 -27.06 -16.83 -17.12
CA LYS A 586 -27.73 -15.52 -17.10
C LYS A 586 -29.12 -15.65 -16.48
N ILE A 587 -29.50 -14.72 -15.60
CA ILE A 587 -30.81 -14.70 -14.92
C ILE A 587 -31.56 -13.39 -15.11
#